data_AF-A0A7Y9NN81-F1
#
_entry.id   AF-A0A7Y9NN81-F1
#
_cell.length_a   1.000
_cell.length_b   1.000
_cell.length_c   1.000
_cell.angle_alpha   90.00
_cell.angle_beta   90.00
_cell.angle_gamma   90.00
#
_symmetry.space_group_name_H-M   'P 1'
#
loop_
_entity.id
_entity.type
_entity.pdbx_description
1 polymer ?
#
loop_
_entity_poly.entity_id
_entity_poly.type
_entity_poly.pdbx_seq_one_letter_code
_entity_poly.pdbx_strand_id
1 'polypeptide(L)'
;MNAGKKYHDQIKPFNFLLTCHVTPLGYPLAANPEQFHLIAPFELNSNKWLRMDWINQYSGKQFKITTQKNFSSRTTARVKTYGDVIADYEHHPESKCADVNGNICDKKTVGLLYRRHVCIGEIIPIGKESNSLEEVDAGLVHAAESVYTVYPDQRRDAWSRVWPQLKKFKIAELTDMTGLSRRMVIKARKGQVRPHVRNQLLLTKVVDRVSRGTAQT
;
A
#
# COMPACT_ATOMS: atom_id res chain seq x y z
N MET A 1 -20.47 -19.26 -21.09
CA MET A 1 -19.68 -18.79 -19.92
C MET A 1 -18.42 -17.99 -20.30
N ASN A 2 -17.67 -18.36 -21.35
CA ASN A 2 -16.45 -17.63 -21.76
C ASN A 2 -16.54 -16.96 -23.16
N ALA A 3 -17.67 -17.07 -23.85
CA ALA A 3 -17.83 -16.53 -25.21
C ALA A 3 -17.69 -14.99 -25.22
N GLY A 4 -16.90 -14.45 -26.16
CA GLY A 4 -16.69 -13.01 -26.35
C GLY A 4 -15.74 -12.34 -25.34
N LYS A 5 -15.22 -13.06 -24.35
CA LYS A 5 -14.35 -12.52 -23.29
C LYS A 5 -12.86 -12.61 -23.67
N LYS A 6 -12.07 -11.59 -23.32
CA LYS A 6 -10.59 -11.68 -23.42
C LYS A 6 -10.10 -12.77 -22.48
N TYR A 7 -8.94 -13.35 -22.75
CA TYR A 7 -8.49 -14.53 -22.01
C TYR A 7 -8.45 -14.30 -20.49
N HIS A 8 -7.95 -13.16 -19.99
CA HIS A 8 -7.94 -12.89 -18.54
C HIS A 8 -9.34 -12.87 -17.90
N ASP A 9 -10.37 -12.46 -18.64
CA ASP A 9 -11.77 -12.41 -18.17
C ASP A 9 -12.48 -13.77 -18.20
N GLN A 10 -11.81 -14.82 -18.70
CA GLN A 10 -12.38 -16.15 -18.82
C GLN A 10 -12.23 -16.95 -17.53
N ILE A 11 -13.31 -17.63 -17.14
CA ILE A 11 -13.29 -18.62 -16.06
C ILE A 11 -12.34 -19.74 -16.49
N LYS A 12 -11.30 -19.99 -15.67
CA LYS A 12 -10.33 -21.05 -15.92
C LYS A 12 -10.92 -22.40 -15.51
N PRO A 13 -10.73 -23.47 -16.31
CA PRO A 13 -11.34 -24.77 -16.04
C PRO A 13 -10.68 -25.56 -14.89
N PHE A 14 -9.63 -25.02 -14.25
CA PHE A 14 -8.87 -25.71 -13.22
C PHE A 14 -9.33 -25.29 -11.81
N ASN A 15 -9.59 -26.26 -10.92
CA ASN A 15 -9.91 -25.97 -9.52
C ASN A 15 -8.70 -25.43 -8.74
N PHE A 16 -7.48 -25.92 -9.06
CA PHE A 16 -6.22 -25.48 -8.49
C PHE A 16 -5.20 -25.22 -9.59
N LEU A 17 -4.33 -24.23 -9.37
CA LEU A 17 -3.28 -23.84 -10.31
C LEU A 17 -1.92 -23.73 -9.62
N LEU A 18 -0.86 -23.95 -10.39
CA LEU A 18 0.48 -23.53 -10.04
C LEU A 18 0.70 -22.11 -10.56
N THR A 19 1.46 -21.33 -9.80
CA THR A 19 1.99 -20.02 -10.21
C THR A 19 3.48 -19.96 -9.93
N CYS A 20 4.20 -19.10 -10.65
CA CYS A 20 5.62 -18.88 -10.46
C CYS A 20 5.98 -17.41 -10.59
N HIS A 21 7.05 -17.00 -9.88
CA HIS A 21 7.61 -15.66 -9.98
C HIS A 21 8.74 -15.63 -11.00
N VAL A 22 8.65 -14.73 -11.98
CA VAL A 22 9.73 -14.49 -12.93
C VAL A 22 10.84 -13.69 -12.23
N THR A 23 12.09 -14.11 -12.42
CA THR A 23 13.26 -13.37 -11.92
C THR A 23 13.37 -11.99 -12.61
N PRO A 24 13.98 -10.98 -11.96
CA PRO A 24 14.36 -9.77 -12.68
C PRO A 24 15.17 -10.12 -13.93
N LEU A 25 14.85 -9.49 -15.07
CA LEU A 25 15.42 -9.80 -16.39
C LEU A 25 15.17 -11.23 -16.90
N GLY A 26 14.30 -12.00 -16.24
CA GLY A 26 13.90 -13.35 -16.65
C GLY A 26 12.73 -13.40 -17.61
N TYR A 27 12.18 -12.25 -18.00
CA TYR A 27 11.04 -12.16 -18.91
C TYR A 27 11.46 -12.51 -20.35
N PRO A 28 10.58 -13.16 -21.13
CA PRO A 28 10.82 -13.33 -22.56
C PRO A 28 11.00 -11.98 -23.27
N LEU A 29 11.84 -11.92 -24.30
CA LEU A 29 12.27 -10.68 -24.97
C LEU A 29 11.16 -9.72 -25.45
N ALA A 30 9.93 -10.20 -25.63
CA ALA A 30 8.78 -9.41 -26.11
C ALA A 30 7.63 -9.36 -25.08
N ALA A 31 7.85 -9.81 -23.85
CA ALA A 31 6.85 -9.79 -22.80
C ALA A 31 6.84 -8.40 -22.11
N ASN A 32 5.64 -7.86 -21.86
CA ASN A 32 5.46 -6.73 -20.97
C ASN A 32 5.48 -7.23 -19.52
N PRO A 33 6.47 -6.86 -18.68
CA PRO A 33 6.56 -7.32 -17.29
C PRO A 33 5.33 -6.99 -16.42
N GLU A 34 4.61 -5.90 -16.72
CA GLU A 34 3.43 -5.48 -15.97
C GLU A 34 2.19 -6.35 -16.28
N GLN A 35 2.18 -7.05 -17.42
CA GLN A 35 1.08 -7.89 -17.87
C GLN A 35 1.57 -9.32 -18.19
N PHE A 36 2.44 -9.83 -17.33
CA PHE A 36 3.02 -11.15 -17.49
C PHE A 36 3.02 -11.93 -16.17
N HIS A 37 2.12 -12.91 -16.09
CA HIS A 37 2.05 -13.82 -14.95
C HIS A 37 1.70 -15.22 -15.45
N LEU A 38 2.54 -16.19 -15.11
CA LEU A 38 2.43 -17.55 -15.63
C LEU A 38 1.66 -18.44 -14.65
N ILE A 39 0.67 -19.15 -15.17
CA ILE A 39 -0.12 -20.15 -14.47
C ILE A 39 -0.07 -21.49 -15.20
N ALA A 40 -0.22 -22.60 -14.48
CA ALA A 40 -0.34 -23.93 -15.05
C ALA A 40 -1.34 -24.77 -14.23
N PRO A 41 -1.89 -25.87 -14.78
CA PRO A 41 -2.66 -26.83 -13.99
C PRO A 41 -1.85 -27.32 -12.79
N PHE A 42 -2.53 -27.60 -11.68
CA PHE A 42 -1.88 -28.17 -10.50
C PHE A 42 -1.18 -29.50 -10.85
N GLU A 43 0.11 -29.61 -10.51
CA GLU A 43 0.90 -30.82 -10.63
C GLU A 43 1.74 -30.99 -9.37
N LEU A 44 1.54 -32.12 -8.68
CA LEU A 44 2.18 -32.40 -7.40
C LEU A 44 3.69 -32.69 -7.56
N ASN A 45 4.08 -33.34 -8.67
CA ASN A 45 5.46 -33.73 -8.90
C ASN A 45 6.27 -32.59 -9.54
N SER A 46 7.10 -31.94 -8.71
CA SER A 46 7.93 -30.79 -9.12
C SER A 46 8.91 -31.08 -10.25
N ASN A 47 9.33 -32.33 -10.45
CA ASN A 47 10.21 -32.72 -11.55
C ASN A 47 9.59 -32.49 -12.94
N LYS A 48 8.26 -32.38 -13.02
CA LYS A 48 7.55 -32.13 -14.27
C LYS A 48 7.40 -30.64 -14.59
N TRP A 49 7.50 -29.75 -13.60
CA TRP A 49 7.15 -28.33 -13.76
C TRP A 49 7.91 -27.62 -14.88
N LEU A 50 9.20 -27.93 -15.05
CA LEU A 50 10.03 -27.35 -16.12
C LEU A 50 9.65 -27.85 -17.53
N ARG A 51 8.99 -29.00 -17.63
CA ARG A 51 8.59 -29.62 -18.91
C ARG A 51 7.18 -29.21 -19.32
N MET A 52 6.35 -28.81 -18.35
CA MET A 52 4.97 -28.38 -18.57
C MET A 52 4.88 -27.11 -19.42
N ASP A 53 3.71 -26.92 -20.02
CA ASP A 53 3.33 -25.65 -20.63
C ASP A 53 2.71 -24.73 -19.58
N TRP A 54 3.17 -23.48 -19.59
CA TRP A 54 2.71 -22.42 -18.70
C TRP A 54 1.97 -21.38 -19.52
N ILE A 55 0.87 -20.86 -19.00
CA ILE A 55 0.02 -19.92 -19.71
C ILE A 55 0.17 -18.55 -19.06
N ASN A 56 0.45 -17.52 -19.85
CA ASN A 56 0.35 -16.14 -19.35
C ASN A 56 -1.12 -15.81 -19.14
N GLN A 57 -1.54 -15.54 -17.89
CA GLN A 57 -2.92 -15.29 -17.52
C GLN A 57 -3.55 -14.10 -18.27
N TYR A 58 -2.75 -13.12 -18.68
CA TYR A 58 -3.23 -11.93 -19.38
C TYR A 58 -3.51 -12.18 -20.86
N SER A 59 -2.56 -12.83 -21.54
CA SER A 59 -2.58 -13.00 -23.00
C SER A 59 -3.09 -14.37 -23.47
N GLY A 60 -3.11 -15.38 -22.60
CA GLY A 60 -3.42 -16.77 -22.94
C GLY A 60 -2.32 -17.50 -23.72
N LYS A 61 -1.20 -16.83 -24.03
CA LYS A 61 -0.08 -17.44 -24.75
C LYS A 61 0.66 -18.43 -23.86
N GLN A 62 1.14 -19.51 -24.48
CA GLN A 62 1.94 -20.54 -23.82
C GLN A 62 3.43 -20.18 -23.80
N PHE A 63 4.08 -20.57 -22.72
CA PHE A 63 5.50 -20.38 -22.43
C PHE A 63 6.05 -21.63 -21.75
N LYS A 64 7.37 -21.82 -21.84
CA LYS A 64 8.10 -22.72 -20.95
C LYS A 64 8.74 -21.91 -19.80
N ILE A 65 9.23 -22.61 -18.80
CA ILE A 65 10.00 -22.00 -17.71
C ILE A 65 11.39 -22.63 -17.60
N THR A 66 12.34 -21.89 -17.05
CA THR A 66 13.69 -22.37 -16.73
C THR A 66 14.19 -21.75 -15.43
N THR A 67 15.14 -22.42 -14.80
CA THR A 67 15.90 -21.91 -13.65
C THR A 67 17.34 -21.57 -14.02
N GLN A 68 17.74 -21.83 -15.28
CA GLN A 68 19.10 -21.58 -15.76
C GLN A 68 19.37 -20.08 -15.92
N LYS A 69 20.56 -19.63 -15.49
CA LYS A 69 20.94 -18.21 -15.48
C LYS A 69 21.20 -17.64 -16.88
N ASN A 70 21.82 -18.43 -17.75
CA ASN A 70 22.17 -18.02 -19.11
C ASN A 70 21.05 -18.42 -20.06
N PHE A 71 20.07 -17.54 -20.19
CA PHE A 71 18.89 -17.83 -20.99
C PHE A 71 18.39 -16.57 -21.70
N SER A 72 18.16 -16.69 -23.00
CA SER A 72 17.48 -15.68 -23.82
C SER A 72 16.58 -16.41 -24.81
N SER A 73 15.27 -16.27 -24.64
CA SER A 73 14.32 -16.72 -25.65
C SER A 73 13.02 -15.92 -25.61
N ARG A 74 12.28 -16.01 -26.71
CA ARG A 74 10.97 -15.35 -26.86
C ARG A 74 9.82 -16.13 -26.21
N THR A 75 10.05 -17.39 -25.84
CA THR A 75 8.99 -18.33 -25.44
C THR A 75 9.26 -19.04 -24.11
N THR A 76 10.32 -18.67 -23.40
CA THR A 76 10.66 -19.27 -22.12
C THR A 76 10.97 -18.16 -21.11
N ALA A 77 10.49 -18.32 -19.87
CA ALA A 77 10.71 -17.36 -18.79
C ALA A 77 11.63 -17.97 -17.72
N ARG A 78 12.56 -17.18 -17.19
CA ARG A 78 13.38 -17.60 -16.06
C ARG A 78 12.67 -17.31 -14.75
N VAL A 79 12.37 -18.35 -13.99
CA VAL A 79 11.60 -18.27 -12.74
C VAL A 79 12.50 -18.38 -11.51
N LYS A 80 12.04 -17.83 -10.39
CA LYS A 80 12.72 -17.93 -9.10
C LYS A 80 12.60 -19.35 -8.58
N THR A 81 13.72 -19.87 -8.10
CA THR A 81 13.78 -21.08 -7.27
C THR A 81 13.56 -20.72 -5.80
N TYR A 82 13.26 -21.72 -4.97
CA TYR A 82 13.31 -21.53 -3.51
C TYR A 82 14.70 -21.08 -3.03
N GLY A 83 15.77 -21.52 -3.69
CA GLY A 83 17.13 -21.05 -3.40
C GLY A 83 17.29 -19.54 -3.64
N ASP A 84 16.73 -19.03 -4.75
CA ASP A 84 16.73 -17.58 -5.03
C ASP A 84 15.93 -16.81 -3.97
N VAL A 85 14.78 -17.36 -3.53
CA VAL A 85 13.96 -16.73 -2.48
C VAL A 85 14.71 -16.68 -1.15
N ILE A 86 15.40 -17.75 -0.77
CA ILE A 86 16.20 -17.80 0.47
C ILE A 86 17.36 -16.80 0.40
N ALA A 87 18.06 -16.73 -0.74
CA ALA A 87 19.16 -15.78 -0.95
C ALA A 87 18.68 -14.31 -0.91
N ASP A 88 17.51 -14.03 -1.52
CA ASP A 88 16.89 -12.70 -1.46
C ASP A 88 16.44 -12.34 -0.03
N TYR A 89 16.00 -13.35 0.75
CA TYR A 89 15.49 -13.16 2.10
C TYR A 89 16.57 -12.75 3.10
N GLU A 90 17.82 -13.18 2.90
CA GLU A 90 18.97 -12.77 3.71
C GLU A 90 19.11 -11.25 3.82
N HIS A 91 18.75 -10.54 2.75
CA HIS A 91 18.83 -9.09 2.66
C HIS A 91 17.45 -8.42 2.76
N HIS A 92 16.45 -9.11 3.33
CA HIS A 92 15.11 -8.56 3.47
C HIS A 92 15.06 -7.57 4.65
N PRO A 93 14.59 -6.33 4.45
CA PRO A 93 14.51 -5.35 5.53
C PRO A 93 13.48 -5.78 6.59
N GLU A 94 13.86 -5.75 7.87
CA GLU A 94 12.94 -6.05 8.98
C GLU A 94 12.11 -4.81 9.34
N SER A 95 10.92 -4.71 8.73
CA SER A 95 9.98 -3.58 8.87
C SER A 95 9.59 -3.24 10.33
N LYS A 96 9.66 -4.21 11.24
CA LYS A 96 9.25 -4.08 12.66
C LYS A 96 10.39 -3.62 13.57
N CYS A 97 11.59 -3.50 13.03
CA CYS A 97 12.78 -3.12 13.77
C CYS A 97 13.34 -1.78 13.30
N ALA A 98 14.18 -1.21 14.14
CA ALA A 98 14.96 -0.01 13.89
C ALA A 98 16.45 -0.28 14.10
N ASP A 99 17.29 0.49 13.41
CA ASP A 99 18.74 0.48 13.61
C ASP A 99 19.12 1.12 14.96
N VAL A 100 20.42 1.19 15.25
CA VAL A 100 20.96 1.82 16.49
C VAL A 100 20.59 3.31 16.63
N ASN A 101 20.29 3.98 15.52
CA ASN A 101 19.89 5.38 15.47
C ASN A 101 18.36 5.57 15.51
N GLY A 102 17.58 4.48 15.58
CA GLY A 102 16.13 4.51 15.54
C GLY A 102 15.52 4.63 14.14
N ASN A 103 16.33 4.56 13.08
CA ASN A 103 15.87 4.60 11.69
C ASN A 103 15.28 3.26 11.23
N ILE A 104 14.47 3.30 10.17
CA ILE A 104 13.88 2.09 9.57
C ILE A 104 15.00 1.19 9.04
N CYS A 105 14.90 -0.11 9.33
CA CYS A 105 15.83 -1.09 8.76
C CYS A 105 15.65 -1.18 7.23
N ASP A 106 16.78 -1.13 6.53
CA ASP A 106 16.90 -1.41 5.11
C ASP A 106 17.76 -2.65 4.86
N LYS A 107 18.02 -2.96 3.59
CA LYS A 107 18.84 -4.12 3.19
C LYS A 107 20.31 -4.04 3.62
N LYS A 108 20.77 -2.85 4.01
CA LYS A 108 22.16 -2.55 4.39
C LYS A 108 22.32 -2.39 5.89
N THR A 109 21.23 -2.49 6.65
CA THR A 109 21.24 -2.32 8.09
C THR A 109 21.94 -3.50 8.73
N VAL A 110 23.00 -3.22 9.50
CA VAL A 110 23.83 -4.22 10.18
C VAL A 110 23.94 -3.85 11.66
N GLY A 111 23.93 -4.85 12.53
CA GLY A 111 24.11 -4.69 13.97
C GLY A 111 22.87 -5.09 14.77
N LEU A 112 22.87 -4.74 16.06
CA LEU A 112 21.76 -5.05 16.95
C LEU A 112 20.52 -4.23 16.55
N LEU A 113 19.42 -4.94 16.29
CA LEU A 113 18.15 -4.34 15.93
C LEU A 113 17.28 -4.10 17.17
N TYR A 114 16.60 -2.97 17.20
CA TYR A 114 15.70 -2.58 18.27
C TYR A 114 14.25 -2.61 17.80
N ARG A 115 13.29 -2.73 18.72
CA ARG A 115 11.87 -2.66 18.38
C ARG A 115 11.55 -1.29 17.80
N ARG A 116 10.95 -1.25 16.62
CA ARG A 116 10.51 0.02 16.01
C ARG A 116 9.37 0.63 16.83
N HIS A 117 9.62 1.82 17.37
CA HIS A 117 8.57 2.64 17.96
C HIS A 117 7.71 3.23 16.84
N VAL A 118 6.43 2.88 16.83
CA VAL A 118 5.45 3.41 15.89
C VAL A 118 4.43 4.24 16.66
N CYS A 119 4.21 5.47 16.20
CA CYS A 119 3.15 6.33 16.72
C CYS A 119 1.96 6.25 15.77
N ILE A 120 0.75 6.21 16.32
CA ILE A 120 -0.47 6.27 15.52
C ILE A 120 -0.54 7.67 14.90
N GLY A 121 -0.35 7.75 13.58
CA GLY A 121 -0.52 9.00 12.84
C GLY A 121 -2.00 9.33 12.64
N GLU A 122 -2.77 8.37 12.15
CA GLU A 122 -4.19 8.54 11.87
C GLU A 122 -4.96 7.23 12.07
N ILE A 123 -6.23 7.35 12.50
CA ILE A 123 -7.19 6.24 12.50
C ILE A 123 -8.20 6.51 11.38
N ILE A 124 -8.10 5.75 10.29
CA ILE A 124 -9.03 5.80 9.16
C ILE A 124 -10.01 4.63 9.31
N PRO A 125 -11.29 4.87 9.62
CA PRO A 125 -12.31 3.82 9.57
C PRO A 125 -12.50 3.36 8.11
N ILE A 126 -12.06 2.14 7.84
CA ILE A 126 -12.25 1.48 6.54
C ILE A 126 -13.29 0.37 6.67
N GLY A 127 -14.08 0.17 5.62
CA GLY A 127 -14.89 -1.02 5.45
C GLY A 127 -14.03 -2.27 5.31
N LYS A 128 -14.55 -3.40 5.77
CA LYS A 128 -14.04 -4.73 5.40
C LYS A 128 -14.61 -5.22 4.06
N GLU A 129 -15.61 -4.51 3.53
CA GLU A 129 -16.20 -4.75 2.21
C GLU A 129 -15.12 -4.52 1.14
N SER A 130 -14.82 -5.53 0.35
CA SER A 130 -13.93 -5.42 -0.80
C SER A 130 -14.70 -4.81 -1.97
N ASN A 131 -15.01 -3.52 -1.89
CA ASN A 131 -15.57 -2.81 -3.05
C ASN A 131 -14.45 -2.59 -4.08
N SER A 132 -14.78 -2.78 -5.35
CA SER A 132 -13.94 -2.41 -6.49
C SER A 132 -12.72 -3.30 -6.78
N LEU A 133 -12.66 -4.56 -6.32
CA LEU A 133 -11.61 -5.51 -6.76
C LEU A 133 -11.55 -5.63 -8.30
N GLU A 134 -12.71 -5.59 -8.97
CA GLU A 134 -12.84 -5.64 -10.42
C GLU A 134 -12.36 -4.35 -11.11
N GLU A 135 -12.56 -3.18 -10.50
CA GLU A 135 -12.12 -1.88 -11.05
C GLU A 135 -10.61 -1.64 -10.84
N VAL A 136 -10.06 -2.20 -9.76
CA VAL A 136 -8.60 -2.26 -9.51
C VAL A 136 -7.93 -3.18 -10.53
N ASP A 137 -8.50 -4.35 -10.80
CA ASP A 137 -7.98 -5.29 -11.83
C ASP A 137 -8.06 -4.72 -13.25
N ALA A 138 -9.08 -3.89 -13.53
CA ALA A 138 -9.20 -3.12 -14.77
C ALA A 138 -8.21 -1.94 -14.89
N GLY A 139 -7.40 -1.67 -13.87
CA GLY A 139 -6.42 -0.58 -13.87
C GLY A 139 -7.02 0.82 -13.88
N LEU A 140 -8.30 0.98 -13.53
CA LEU A 140 -8.98 2.28 -13.47
C LEU A 140 -8.69 3.03 -12.16
N VAL A 141 -8.06 2.35 -11.20
CA VAL A 141 -7.93 2.79 -9.82
C VAL A 141 -6.46 2.75 -9.39
N HIS A 142 -5.77 3.89 -9.41
CA HIS A 142 -4.33 4.00 -9.11
C HIS A 142 -4.01 4.57 -7.72
N ALA A 143 -5.01 4.90 -6.90
CA ALA A 143 -4.81 5.42 -5.54
C ALA A 143 -5.35 4.45 -4.48
N ALA A 144 -4.64 4.30 -3.36
CA ALA A 144 -5.07 3.47 -2.23
C ALA A 144 -6.42 3.93 -1.63
N GLU A 145 -6.76 5.21 -1.80
CA GLU A 145 -7.99 5.85 -1.37
C GLU A 145 -9.25 5.33 -2.09
N SER A 146 -9.07 4.67 -3.22
CA SER A 146 -10.15 4.13 -4.07
C SER A 146 -10.28 2.60 -4.02
N VAL A 147 -9.41 1.93 -3.27
CA VAL A 147 -9.49 0.46 -3.01
C VAL A 147 -10.33 0.15 -1.78
N TYR A 148 -10.38 1.09 -0.83
CA TYR A 148 -11.10 0.92 0.43
C TYR A 148 -12.25 1.91 0.54
N THR A 149 -13.45 1.42 0.86
CA THR A 149 -14.55 2.28 1.27
C THR A 149 -14.19 2.90 2.63
N VAL A 150 -13.75 4.16 2.62
CA VAL A 150 -13.57 4.94 3.85
C VAL A 150 -14.94 5.39 4.32
N TYR A 151 -15.28 5.06 5.56
CA TYR A 151 -16.52 5.53 6.19
C TYR A 151 -16.22 6.76 7.02
N PRO A 152 -16.36 7.99 6.51
CA PRO A 152 -16.09 9.18 7.29
C PRO A 152 -17.05 9.23 8.49
N ASP A 153 -16.54 8.94 9.68
CA ASP A 153 -17.28 9.14 10.90
C ASP A 153 -17.38 10.66 11.13
N GLN A 154 -18.59 11.22 10.96
CA GLN A 154 -18.86 12.64 11.16
C GLN A 154 -18.50 13.12 12.57
N ARG A 155 -18.42 12.21 13.55
CA ARG A 155 -17.97 12.51 14.93
C ARG A 155 -16.44 12.53 15.06
N ARG A 156 -15.71 11.96 14.10
CA ARG A 156 -14.23 11.88 14.02
C ARG A 156 -13.65 12.61 12.81
N ASP A 157 -14.34 13.62 12.30
CA ASP A 157 -13.83 14.42 11.19
C ASP A 157 -12.56 15.20 11.56
N ALA A 158 -11.90 15.81 10.57
CA ALA A 158 -10.68 16.58 10.79
C ALA A 158 -10.84 17.67 11.88
N TRP A 159 -12.02 18.31 11.96
CA TRP A 159 -12.29 19.35 12.95
C TRP A 159 -12.35 18.80 14.38
N SER A 160 -12.89 17.59 14.56
CA SER A 160 -12.93 16.88 15.85
C SER A 160 -11.54 16.68 16.46
N ARG A 161 -10.49 16.61 15.64
CA ARG A 161 -9.08 16.48 16.08
C ARG A 161 -8.45 17.82 16.46
N VAL A 162 -8.94 18.93 15.90
CA VAL A 162 -8.36 20.27 16.08
C VAL A 162 -8.85 20.92 17.37
N TRP A 163 -10.15 20.87 17.66
CA TRP A 163 -10.71 21.60 18.81
C TRP A 163 -10.17 21.17 20.19
N PRO A 164 -9.81 19.89 20.47
CA PRO A 164 -9.16 19.52 21.72
C PRO A 164 -7.78 20.15 21.86
N GLN A 165 -7.06 20.33 20.75
CA GLN A 165 -5.74 20.95 20.72
C GLN A 165 -5.82 22.45 20.98
N LEU A 166 -6.91 23.11 20.58
CA LEU A 166 -7.17 24.51 20.93
C LEU A 166 -7.22 24.75 22.45
N LYS A 167 -7.43 23.72 23.28
CA LYS A 167 -7.38 23.85 24.74
C LYS A 167 -5.97 24.17 25.25
N LYS A 168 -4.92 23.76 24.52
CA LYS A 168 -3.52 24.00 24.88
C LYS A 168 -3.08 25.47 24.77
N PHE A 169 -3.84 26.28 24.05
CA PHE A 169 -3.54 27.69 23.80
C PHE A 169 -4.30 28.63 24.73
N LYS A 170 -3.71 29.79 25.03
CA LYS A 170 -4.45 30.86 25.70
C LYS A 170 -5.47 31.45 24.73
N ILE A 171 -6.60 31.91 25.27
CA ILE A 171 -7.67 32.50 24.44
C ILE A 171 -7.16 33.74 23.69
N ALA A 172 -6.35 34.57 24.35
CA ALA A 172 -5.80 35.79 23.77
C ALA A 172 -4.92 35.48 22.54
N GLU A 173 -4.04 34.47 22.64
CA GLU A 173 -3.17 34.04 21.54
C GLU A 173 -3.98 33.55 20.33
N LEU A 174 -5.01 32.72 20.56
CA LEU A 174 -5.88 32.25 19.48
C LEU A 174 -6.64 33.40 18.81
N THR A 175 -7.14 34.37 19.58
CA THR A 175 -7.85 35.53 19.04
C THR A 175 -6.91 36.40 18.22
N ASP A 176 -5.69 36.65 18.69
CA ASP A 176 -4.69 37.45 17.99
C ASP A 176 -4.24 36.79 16.69
N MET A 177 -3.88 35.50 16.74
CA MET A 177 -3.37 34.78 15.56
C MET A 177 -4.44 34.50 14.49
N THR A 178 -5.72 34.44 14.86
CA THR A 178 -6.80 34.11 13.90
C THR A 178 -7.68 35.29 13.53
N GLY A 179 -7.64 36.40 14.27
CA GLY A 179 -8.58 37.52 14.14
C GLY A 179 -10.02 37.18 14.52
N LEU A 180 -10.28 35.98 15.08
CA LEU A 180 -11.62 35.55 15.45
C LEU A 180 -12.04 36.12 16.80
N SER A 181 -13.33 36.47 16.92
CA SER A 181 -13.87 37.01 18.16
C SER A 181 -13.65 36.07 19.35
N ARG A 182 -13.35 36.63 20.52
CA ARG A 182 -13.12 35.89 21.77
C ARG A 182 -14.26 34.89 22.07
N ARG A 183 -15.51 35.32 21.86
CA ARG A 183 -16.69 34.47 22.05
C ARG A 183 -16.70 33.26 21.13
N MET A 184 -16.29 33.44 19.87
CA MET A 184 -16.20 32.34 18.91
C MET A 184 -15.10 31.34 19.29
N VAL A 185 -13.91 31.83 19.64
CA VAL A 185 -12.81 30.99 20.11
C VAL A 185 -13.22 30.16 21.34
N ILE A 186 -13.91 30.76 22.31
CA ILE A 186 -14.41 30.04 23.50
C ILE A 186 -15.39 28.92 23.11
N LYS A 187 -16.37 29.21 22.24
CA LYS A 187 -17.36 28.21 21.80
C LYS A 187 -16.71 27.07 21.02
N ALA A 188 -15.75 27.39 20.14
CA ALA A 188 -14.97 26.42 19.39
C ALA A 188 -14.12 25.52 20.31
N ARG A 189 -13.41 26.08 21.29
CA ARG A 189 -12.62 25.33 22.29
C ARG A 189 -13.44 24.36 23.15
N LYS A 190 -14.71 24.71 23.39
CA LYS A 190 -15.64 23.85 24.13
C LYS A 190 -16.29 22.78 23.25
N GLY A 191 -16.07 22.80 21.94
CA GLY A 191 -16.77 21.92 20.99
C GLY A 191 -18.26 22.24 20.85
N GLN A 192 -18.73 23.40 21.37
CA GLN A 192 -20.15 23.78 21.37
C GLN A 192 -20.63 24.29 20.02
N VAL A 193 -19.72 24.73 19.16
CA VAL A 193 -20.02 25.23 17.83
C VAL A 193 -19.01 24.65 16.85
N ARG A 194 -19.52 24.24 15.69
CA ARG A 194 -18.71 23.95 14.51
C ARG A 194 -18.53 25.26 13.72
N PRO A 195 -17.31 25.84 13.67
CA PRO A 195 -17.05 27.06 12.91
C PRO A 195 -17.37 26.86 11.42
N HIS A 196 -17.63 27.95 10.70
CA HIS A 196 -17.63 27.92 9.23
C HIS A 196 -16.26 27.43 8.70
N VAL A 197 -16.23 26.79 7.53
CA VAL A 197 -15.03 26.15 6.94
C VAL A 197 -13.82 27.08 6.93
N ARG A 198 -14.01 28.35 6.55
CA ARG A 198 -12.95 29.39 6.59
C ARG A 198 -12.31 29.53 7.98
N ASN A 199 -13.11 29.52 9.03
CA ASN A 199 -12.62 29.67 10.41
C ASN A 199 -12.01 28.38 10.93
N GLN A 200 -12.49 27.22 10.47
CA GLN A 200 -11.85 25.92 10.76
C GLN A 200 -10.41 25.90 10.21
N LEU A 201 -10.22 26.36 8.97
CA LEU A 201 -8.90 26.45 8.34
C LEU A 201 -7.93 27.36 9.11
N LEU A 202 -8.40 28.52 9.56
CA LEU A 202 -7.58 29.45 10.36
C LEU A 202 -7.13 28.80 11.68
N LEU A 203 -8.06 28.18 12.42
CA LEU A 203 -7.76 27.53 13.68
C LEU A 203 -6.86 26.29 13.50
N THR A 204 -7.03 25.53 12.42
CA THR A 204 -6.19 24.37 12.08
C THR A 204 -4.76 24.81 11.77
N LYS A 205 -4.57 25.87 10.97
CA LYS A 205 -3.23 26.42 10.66
C LYS A 205 -2.46 26.83 11.92
N VAL A 206 -3.13 27.42 12.91
CA VAL A 206 -2.50 27.79 14.19
C VAL A 206 -2.01 26.55 14.94
N VAL A 207 -2.86 25.52 15.03
CA VAL A 207 -2.53 24.25 15.69
C VAL A 207 -1.36 23.54 14.99
N ASP A 208 -1.37 23.50 13.66
CA ASP A 208 -0.31 22.86 12.87
C ASP A 208 1.04 23.59 12.98
N ARG A 209 1.02 24.93 12.95
CA ARG A 209 2.24 25.74 13.04
C ARG A 209 2.98 25.52 14.35
N VAL A 210 2.24 25.38 15.44
CA VAL A 210 2.82 25.20 16.78
C VAL A 210 3.24 23.76 17.00
N SER A 211 2.46 22.78 16.52
CA SER A 211 2.82 21.36 16.60
C SER A 211 4.12 21.02 15.84
N ARG A 212 4.44 21.77 14.78
CA ARG A 212 5.73 21.66 14.07
C ARG A 212 6.88 22.41 14.75
N GLY A 213 6.58 23.42 15.57
CA GLY A 213 7.59 24.20 16.30
C GLY A 213 8.10 23.52 17.58
N THR A 214 7.29 22.69 18.23
CA THR A 214 7.68 21.91 19.42
C THR A 214 8.41 20.61 19.10
N ALA A 215 8.51 20.21 17.83
CA ALA A 215 9.24 19.01 17.39
C ALA A 215 10.72 19.28 17.03
N GLN A 216 11.22 20.50 17.25
CA GLN A 216 12.58 20.96 16.90
C GLN A 216 13.43 21.36 18.12
N THR A 217 13.02 20.97 19.33
CA THR A 217 13.79 21.12 20.58
C THR A 217 13.87 19.78 21.28
#